data_AF-K1RWK8-F1
#
_entry.id   AF-K1RWK8-F1
#
_cell.length_a   1.000
_cell.length_b   1.000
_cell.length_c   1.000
_cell.angle_alpha   90.00
_cell.angle_beta   90.00
_cell.angle_gamma   90.00
#
_symmetry.space_group_name_H-M   'P 1'
#
loop_
_entity.id
_entity.type
_entity.pdbx_description
1 polymer ?
#
loop_
_entity_poly.entity_id
_entity_poly.type
_entity_poly.pdbx_seq_one_letter_code
_entity_poly.pdbx_strand_id
1 'polypeptide(L)' 'MIEIEHLNKTYPSPGGDIHALRDVNLRIEDGEIFGIIGLSGAGKSTLVR' A
#
# COMPACT_ATOMS: atom_id res chain seq x y z
N MET A 1 10.85 12.31 -7.10
CA MET A 1 11.10 11.23 -6.14
C MET A 1 9.82 10.99 -5.36
N ILE A 2 9.43 9.74 -5.13
CA ILE A 2 8.31 9.35 -4.24
C ILE A 2 8.90 8.54 -3.08
N GLU A 3 8.55 8.90 -1.86
CA GLU A 3 9.00 8.21 -0.64
C GLU A 3 7.81 8.00 0.31
N ILE A 4 7.62 6.76 0.75
CA ILE A 4 6.61 6.32 1.69
C ILE A 4 7.35 5.60 2.81
N GLU A 5 7.12 6.03 4.04
CA GLU A 5 7.70 5.42 5.23
C GLU A 5 6.60 4.99 6.20
N HIS A 6 6.69 3.77 6.71
CA HIS A 6 5.82 3.21 7.74
C HIS A 6 4.31 3.36 7.46
N LEU A 7 3.89 3.20 6.20
CA LEU A 7 2.49 3.37 5.82
C LEU A 7 1.64 2.22 6.35
N ASN A 8 0.68 2.58 7.20
CA ASN A 8 -0.32 1.69 7.75
C ASN A 8 -1.71 2.16 7.34
N LYS A 9 -2.55 1.23 6.89
CA LYS A 9 -3.94 1.53 6.55
C LYS A 9 -4.87 0.43 7.00
N THR A 10 -5.83 0.80 7.83
CA THR A 10 -6.89 -0.07 8.30
C THR A 10 -8.24 0.45 7.82
N TYR A 11 -9.11 -0.47 7.41
CA TYR A 11 -10.51 -0.19 7.10
C TYR A 11 -11.40 -0.91 8.10
N PRO A 12 -12.40 -0.23 8.70
CA PRO A 12 -13.38 -0.90 9.53
C PRO A 12 -14.28 -1.79 8.68
N SER A 13 -14.61 -2.98 9.17
CA SER A 13 -15.58 -3.87 8.55
C SER A 13 -16.48 -4.53 9.61
N PRO A 14 -17.66 -5.05 9.24
CA PRO A 14 -18.55 -5.73 10.19
C PRO A 14 -17.91 -6.93 10.90
N GLY A 15 -16.92 -7.58 10.27
CA GLY A 15 -16.18 -8.71 10.84
C GLY A 15 -14.93 -8.32 11.63
N GLY A 16 -14.71 -7.03 11.85
CA GLY A 16 -13.50 -6.48 12.46
C GLY A 16 -12.64 -5.69 11.48
N ASP A 17 -11.58 -5.10 11.99
CA ASP A 17 -10.69 -4.23 11.24
C ASP A 17 -9.86 -5.01 10.21
N ILE A 18 -9.88 -4.53 8.96
CA ILE A 18 -9.06 -5.05 7.86
C ILE A 18 -7.84 -4.16 7.71
N HIS A 19 -6.68 -4.68 8.08
CA HIS A 19 -5.40 -4.03 7.80
C HIS A 19 -5.03 -4.25 6.33
N ALA A 20 -5.31 -3.25 5.50
CA ALA A 20 -5.00 -3.27 4.08
C ALA A 20 -3.51 -3.01 3.79
N LEU A 21 -2.86 -2.17 4.60
CA LEU A 21 -1.41 -1.93 4.53
C LEU A 21 -0.83 -2.04 5.95
N ARG A 22 0.30 -2.74 6.07
CA ARG A 22 1.02 -2.93 7.33
C ARG A 22 2.47 -2.54 7.10
N ASP A 23 2.87 -1.43 7.71
CA ASP A 23 4.25 -0.94 7.72
C ASP A 23 4.94 -0.93 6.34
N VAL A 24 4.27 -0.36 5.35
CA VAL A 24 4.78 -0.34 3.97
C VAL A 24 5.80 0.80 3.82
N ASN A 25 6.98 0.43 3.33
CA ASN A 25 8.05 1.37 2.98
C ASN A 25 8.30 1.24 1.46
N LEU A 26 8.30 2.36 0.75
CA LEU A 26 8.48 2.41 -0.70
C LEU A 26 9.24 3.67 -1.09
N ARG A 27 10.25 3.50 -1.94
CA ARG A 27 11.00 4.60 -2.52
C ARG A 27 11.10 4.40 -4.02
N ILE A 28 10.78 5.44 -4.78
CA ILE A 28 10.83 5.47 -6.25
C ILE A 28 11.59 6.73 -6.66
N GLU A 29 12.67 6.54 -7.40
CA GLU A 29 13.53 7.63 -7.87
C GLU A 29 12.92 8.34 -9.08
N ASP A 30 13.43 9.53 -9.39
CA ASP A 30 12.95 10.30 -10.54
C ASP A 30 13.24 9.60 -11.87
N GLY A 31 12.21 9.47 -12.71
CA GLY A 31 12.29 8.81 -14.01
C GLY A 31 12.13 7.29 -13.96
N GLU A 32 11.95 6.68 -12.78
CA GLU A 32 11.71 5.24 -12.67
C GLU A 32 10.27 4.86 -13.04
N ILE A 33 10.13 3.71 -13.71
CA ILE A 33 8.82 3.07 -13.93
C ILE A 33 8.68 1.94 -12.91
N PHE A 34 7.71 2.10 -12.00
CA PHE A 34 7.45 1.14 -10.92
C PHE A 34 6.11 0.43 -11.11
N GLY A 35 6.08 -0.88 -10.87
CA GLY A 35 4.88 -1.72 -11.00
C GLY A 35 4.49 -2.40 -9.69
N ILE A 36 3.19 -2.40 -9.35
CA ILE A 36 2.64 -3.06 -8.17
C ILE A 36 1.82 -4.28 -8.59
N ILE A 37 2.25 -5.49 -8.18
CA ILE A 37 1.57 -6.75 -8.48
C ILE A 37 1.24 -7.52 -7.20
N GLY A 38 0.32 -8.48 -7.31
CA GLY A 38 -0.13 -9.30 -6.18
C GLY A 38 -1.60 -9.71 -6.31
N LEU A 39 -2.01 -10.68 -5.50
CA LEU A 39 -3.36 -11.24 -5.51
C LEU A 39 -4.45 -10.20 -5.22
N SER A 40 -5.69 -10.50 -5.58
CA SER A 40 -6.84 -9.67 -5.19
C SER A 40 -6.90 -9.54 -3.67
N GLY A 41 -7.15 -8.32 -3.17
CA GLY A 41 -7.15 -8.03 -1.73
C GLY A 41 -5.79 -7.73 -1.09
N ALA A 42 -4.67 -7.86 -1.81
CA ALA A 42 -3.32 -7.63 -1.26
C ALA A 42 -2.96 -6.15 -0.95
N GLY A 43 -3.91 -5.21 -0.97
CA GLY A 43 -3.65 -3.80 -0.65
C GLY A 43 -3.14 -2.92 -1.80
N LYS A 44 -2.93 -3.46 -3.01
CA LYS A 44 -2.41 -2.71 -4.18
C LYS A 44 -3.16 -1.41 -4.48
N SER A 45 -4.48 -1.48 -4.58
CA SER A 45 -5.35 -0.32 -4.86
C SER A 45 -5.45 0.66 -3.69
N THR A 46 -5.08 0.21 -2.49
CA THR A 46 -4.92 1.06 -1.30
C THR A 46 -3.57 1.76 -1.31
N LEU A 47 -2.50 1.11 -1.78
CA LEU A 47 -1.16 1.71 -1.88
C LEU A 47 -1.07 2.83 -2.91
N VAL A 48 -1.90 2.80 -3.96
CA VAL A 48 -1.91 3.80 -5.05
C VAL A 48 -2.84 4.99 -4.78
N ARG A 49 -3.70 4.92 -3.76
CA ARG A 49 -4.67 5.97 -3.42
C ARG A 49 -4.20 6.80 -2.24
#